data_AF-A0A950S9S9-F1
#
_entry.id   AF-A0A950S9S9-F1
#
_cell.length_a   1.000
_cell.length_b   1.000
_cell.length_c   1.000
_cell.angle_alpha   90.00
_cell.angle_beta   90.00
_cell.angle_gamma   90.00
#
_symmetry.space_group_name_H-M   'P 1'
#
loop_
_entity.id
_entity.type
_entity.pdbx_description
1 polymer ?
#
loop_
_entity_poly.entity_id
_entity_poly.type
_entity_poly.pdbx_seq_one_letter_code
_entity_poly.pdbx_strand_id
1 'polypeptide(L)' 'GHLLATGSYDGTAKLWDPSKGTCLHTLRAERRYERLDITRLEGITDVQRERLLALGAVEHDTPDC' A
#
# COMPACT_ATOMS: atom_id res chain seq x y z
N GLY A 1 21.53 -16.45 15.10
CA GLY A 1 21.35 -14.98 15.09
C GLY A 1 19.94 -14.67 15.51
N HIS A 2 19.76 -13.71 16.41
CA HIS A 2 18.44 -13.23 16.81
C HIS A 2 18.13 -11.98 15.99
N LEU A 3 17.05 -12.00 15.21
CA LEU A 3 16.54 -10.84 14.49
C LEU A 3 15.46 -10.19 15.37
N LEU A 4 15.44 -8.86 15.42
CA LEU A 4 14.48 -8.10 16.21
C LEU A 4 13.41 -7.54 15.29
N ALA A 5 12.16 -7.93 15.49
CA ALA A 5 11.03 -7.42 14.72
C ALA A 5 10.25 -6.41 15.58
N THR A 6 9.96 -5.24 15.02
CA THR A 6 9.15 -4.21 15.66
C THR A 6 7.94 -3.90 14.78
N GLY A 7 6.74 -4.01 15.32
CA GLY A 7 5.51 -3.58 14.66
C GLY A 7 5.07 -2.21 15.17
N SER A 8 4.54 -1.38 14.28
CA SER A 8 3.98 -0.07 14.58
C SER A 8 2.51 -0.03 14.15
N TYR A 9 1.73 0.78 14.88
CA TYR A 9 0.29 0.90 14.67
C TYR A 9 -0.07 1.55 13.33
N ASP A 10 0.90 2.21 12.68
CA ASP A 10 0.78 2.73 11.31
C ASP A 10 0.79 1.64 10.23
N GLY A 11 0.80 0.36 10.61
CA GLY A 11 0.82 -0.78 9.69
C GLY A 11 2.20 -1.10 9.14
N THR A 12 3.26 -0.53 9.73
CA THR A 12 4.64 -0.86 9.38
C THR A 12 5.25 -1.83 10.37
N ALA A 13 6.00 -2.81 9.87
CA ALA A 13 6.86 -3.67 10.65
C ALA A 13 8.31 -3.49 10.16
N LYS A 14 9.26 -3.35 11.09
CA LYS A 14 10.68 -3.21 10.78
C LYS A 14 11.43 -4.41 11.35
N LEU A 15 12.37 -4.92 10.57
CA LEU A 15 13.25 -6.02 10.94
C LEU A 15 14.65 -5.44 11.14
N TRP A 16 15.23 -5.75 12.29
CA TRP A 16 16.51 -5.21 12.74
C TRP A 16 17.49 -6.34 13.03
N ASP A 17 18.75 -6.10 12.70
CA ASP A 17 19.87 -6.87 13.23
C ASP A 17 20.34 -6.19 14.54
N PRO A 18 20.02 -6.74 15.73
CA PRO A 18 20.39 -6.12 17.00
C PRO A 18 21.91 -6.17 17.24
N SER A 19 22.64 -7.07 16.59
CA SER A 19 24.10 -7.16 16.72
C SER A 19 24.80 -6.03 15.96
N LYS A 20 24.17 -5.50 14.91
CA LYS A 20 24.73 -4.41 14.08
C LYS A 20 23.97 -3.08 14.24
N GLY A 21 22.86 -3.08 14.97
CA GLY A 21 21.98 -1.90 15.13
C GLY A 21 21.37 -1.41 13.82
N THR A 22 21.31 -2.25 12.79
CA THR A 22 20.90 -1.85 11.44
C THR A 22 19.50 -2.36 11.11
N CYS A 23 18.68 -1.49 10.52
CA CYS A 23 17.39 -1.88 9.95
C CYS A 23 17.66 -2.66 8.66
N LEU A 24 17.29 -3.94 8.64
CA LEU A 24 17.43 -4.80 7.48
C LEU A 24 16.29 -4.56 6.49
N HIS A 25 15.05 -4.55 6.99
CA HIS A 25 13.87 -4.42 6.16
C HIS A 25 12.77 -3.62 6.85
N THR A 26 12.04 -2.82 6.07
CA THR A 26 10.76 -2.24 6.49
C THR A 26 9.67 -2.89 5.65
N LEU A 27 8.87 -3.73 6.29
CA LEU A 27 7.68 -4.35 5.76
C LEU A 27 6.51 -3.38 6.02
N ARG A 28 5.79 -2.97 4.99
CA ARG A 28 4.58 -2.16 5.13
C ARG A 28 3.41 -3.02 4.70
N ALA A 29 2.41 -3.18 5.56
CA ALA A 29 1.17 -3.80 5.13
C ALA A 29 0.56 -2.92 4.05
N GLU A 30 0.27 -3.51 2.88
CA GLU A 30 -0.40 -2.79 1.81
C GLU A 30 -1.77 -2.30 2.33
N ARG A 31 -2.07 -1.02 2.14
CA ARG A 31 -3.36 -0.44 2.53
C ARG A 31 -4.45 -1.26 1.85
N ARG A 32 -5.58 -1.49 2.53
CA ARG A 32 -6.67 -2.39 2.05
C ARG A 32 -7.20 -2.09 0.63
N TYR A 33 -6.91 -0.92 0.06
CA TYR A 33 -7.31 -0.52 -1.30
C TYR A 33 -6.12 -0.28 -2.25
N GLU A 34 -4.88 -0.49 -1.80
CA GLU A 34 -3.71 -0.45 -2.67
C GLU A 34 -3.92 -1.55 -3.75
N ARG A 35 -3.94 -1.12 -5.02
CA ARG A 35 -4.21 -1.94 -6.22
C ARG A 35 -5.68 -2.30 -6.49
N LEU A 36 -6.66 -1.60 -5.91
CA LEU A 36 -8.04 -1.71 -6.38
C LEU A 36 -8.13 -1.12 -7.78
N ASP A 37 -8.24 -1.98 -8.80
CA ASP A 37 -8.44 -1.57 -10.18
C ASP A 37 -9.90 -1.09 -10.37
N ILE A 38 -10.07 0.21 -10.66
CA ILE A 38 -11.39 0.84 -10.87
C ILE A 38 -11.67 1.13 -12.34
N THR A 39 -10.86 0.60 -13.26
CA THR A 39 -10.93 0.90 -14.70
C THR A 39 -12.28 0.53 -15.34
N ARG A 40 -12.96 -0.50 -14.83
CA ARG A 40 -14.27 -0.96 -15.36
C ARG A 40 -15.47 -0.54 -14.51
N LEU A 41 -15.30 0.46 -13.64
CA LEU A 41 -16.34 0.88 -12.71
C LEU A 41 -17.24 1.93 -13.37
N GLU A 42 -18.30 1.46 -14.04
CA GLU A 42 -19.33 2.34 -14.61
C GLU A 42 -20.38 2.71 -13.53
N GLY A 43 -20.77 4.00 -13.50
CA GLY A 43 -21.80 4.51 -12.58
C GLY A 43 -21.30 5.19 -11.31
N ILE A 44 -19.98 5.43 -11.18
CA ILE A 44 -19.43 6.32 -10.15
C ILE A 44 -19.19 7.73 -10.69
N THR A 45 -19.46 8.73 -9.86
CA THR A 45 -19.18 10.16 -10.16
C THR A 45 -17.70 10.48 -9.93
N ASP A 46 -17.20 11.58 -10.53
CA ASP A 46 -15.80 12.02 -10.39
C ASP A 46 -15.37 12.21 -8.92
N VAL A 47 -16.29 12.67 -8.07
CA VAL A 47 -16.07 12.82 -6.63
C VAL A 47 -15.83 11.47 -5.94
N GLN A 48 -16.52 10.42 -6.41
CA GLN A 48 -16.32 9.06 -5.88
C GLN A 48 -15.00 8.47 -6.36
N ARG A 49 -14.60 8.76 -7.60
CA ARG A 49 -13.30 8.39 -8.17
C ARG A 49 -12.15 9.03 -7.40
N GLU A 50 -12.24 10.31 -7.08
CA GLU A 50 -11.23 11.03 -6.29
C GLU A 50 -11.03 10.39 -4.91
N ARG A 51 -12.13 10.01 -4.24
CA ARG A 51 -12.06 9.30 -2.95
C ARG A 51 -11.37 7.93 -3.06
N LEU A 52 -11.62 7.20 -4.14
CA LEU A 52 -11.00 5.90 -4.38
C LEU A 52 -9.50 6.03 -4.69
N LEU A 53 -9.11 7.02 -5.50
CA LEU A 53 -7.71 7.33 -5.78
C LEU A 53 -6.96 7.74 -4.50
N ALA A 54 -7.58 8.57 -3.65
CA ALA A 54 -7.02 8.95 -2.34
C ALA A 54 -6.82 7.76 -1.38
N LEU A 55 -7.60 6.68 -1.56
CA LEU A 55 -7.47 5.43 -0.81
C LEU A 55 -6.41 4.48 -1.39
N GLY A 56 -5.89 4.74 -2.60
CA GLY A 56 -4.86 3.93 -3.27
C GLY A 56 -5.36 3.07 -4.43
N ALA A 57 -6.58 3.31 -4.92
CA ALA A 57 -7.07 2.68 -6.15
C ALA A 57 -6.24 3.12 -7.37
N VAL A 58 -6.19 2.27 -8.39
CA VAL A 58 -5.47 2.52 -9.64
C VAL A 58 -6.48 2.48 -10.77
N GLU A 59 -6.38 3.45 -11.69
CA GLU A 59 -7.10 3.45 -12.94
C GLU A 59 -6.09 3.25 -14.07
N HIS A 60 -6.36 2.28 -14.94
CA HIS A 60 -5.62 2.07 -16.17
C HIS A 60 -6.39 2.75 -17.29
N ASP A 61 -5.86 3.84 -17.82
CA ASP A 61 -6.28 4.32 -19.13
C ASP A 61 -5.82 3.27 -20.15
N THR A 62 -6.69 2.32 -20.49
CA THR A 62 -6.53 1.56 -21.73
C THR A 62 -6.94 2.52 -22.83
N PRO A 63 -6.02 3.03 -23.68
CA PRO A 63 -6.43 3.67 -24.90
C PRO A 63 -7.12 2.59 -25.74
N ASP A 64 -8.44 2.70 -25.87
CA ASP A 64 -9.23 1.93 -26.82
C ASP A 64 -8.61 2.10 -28.21
N CYS A 65 -8.23 0.98 -28.86
CA CYS A 65 -7.77 0.95 -30.25
C CYS A 65 -8.87 1.40 -31.23
#